data_AF-U2AUJ9-F1
#
_entry.id   AF-U2AUJ9-F1
#
_cell.length_a   1.000
_cell.length_b   1.000
_cell.length_c   1.000
_cell.angle_alpha   90.00
_cell.angle_beta   90.00
_cell.angle_gamma   90.00
#
_symmetry.space_group_name_H-M   'P 1'
#
loop_
_entity.id
_entity.type
_entity.pdbx_description
1 polymer ?
#
loop_
_entity_poly.entity_id
_entity_poly.type
_entity_poly.pdbx_seq_one_letter_code
_entity_poly.pdbx_strand_id
1 'polypeptide(L)'
;MKINKLLSLMALSFSGLALAQEKSLSTLVNEKDAFLVDVRSEKEFDEGSAAHAVNIPLEKIEKELAQFQGKKNIILFCRSGKRSEAARKLLAKYNIQAVNGKGVAFLKTLQKENLMDRLTYRTDKHDALVIKSGDGIKQVAVALGKGAVLRKHTTDVPAFLVMVKGEVRFLINGEEVLLKALDTYNIPANVEHELIGVEDENLFILTKSKYFQE
;
A
#
# COMPACT_ATOMS: atom_id res chain seq x y z
N MET A 1 -16.59 -27.08 70.49
CA MET A 1 -17.13 -25.75 70.08
C MET A 1 -16.00 -25.00 69.37
N LYS A 2 -16.26 -24.49 68.16
CA LYS A 2 -15.29 -24.26 67.07
C LYS A 2 -14.31 -23.10 67.34
N ILE A 3 -13.02 -23.33 67.05
CA ILE A 3 -11.96 -22.32 66.99
C ILE A 3 -11.92 -21.78 65.55
N ASN A 4 -12.34 -20.54 65.33
CA ASN A 4 -12.25 -19.89 64.02
C ASN A 4 -10.91 -19.16 63.88
N LYS A 5 -10.05 -19.68 62.99
CA LYS A 5 -8.88 -18.99 62.43
C LYS A 5 -9.36 -17.78 61.62
N LEU A 6 -8.91 -16.59 61.98
CA LEU A 6 -9.04 -15.40 61.15
C LEU A 6 -7.85 -15.37 60.18
N LEU A 7 -8.04 -15.86 58.94
CA LEU A 7 -7.12 -15.56 57.84
C LEU A 7 -7.48 -14.17 57.31
N SER A 8 -6.59 -13.20 57.55
CA SER A 8 -6.61 -11.91 56.87
C SER A 8 -6.18 -12.11 55.42
N LEU A 9 -7.12 -12.00 54.48
CA LEU A 9 -6.90 -12.08 53.05
C LEU A 9 -6.44 -10.70 52.56
N MET A 10 -5.13 -10.49 52.40
CA MET A 10 -4.60 -9.35 51.65
C MET A 10 -5.02 -9.52 50.18
N ALA A 11 -6.06 -8.80 49.77
CA ALA A 11 -6.39 -8.64 48.37
C ALA A 11 -5.39 -7.65 47.74
N LEU A 12 -4.31 -8.16 47.13
CA LEU A 12 -3.55 -7.38 46.16
C LEU A 12 -4.44 -7.21 44.93
N SER A 13 -5.03 -6.02 44.78
CA SER A 13 -5.67 -5.60 43.55
C SER A 13 -4.60 -5.40 42.48
N PHE A 14 -4.35 -6.43 41.69
CA PHE A 14 -3.60 -6.32 40.44
C PHE A 14 -4.53 -5.65 39.42
N SER A 15 -4.53 -4.32 39.38
CA SER A 15 -5.17 -3.57 38.30
C SER A 15 -4.45 -3.96 37.01
N GLY A 16 -5.17 -4.71 36.16
CA GLY A 16 -4.69 -5.15 34.86
C GLY A 16 -4.30 -3.96 34.00
N LEU A 17 -3.00 -3.66 33.97
CA LEU A 17 -2.42 -2.84 32.93
C LEU A 17 -2.41 -3.70 31.67
N ALA A 18 -3.45 -3.58 30.85
CA ALA A 18 -3.40 -4.05 29.49
C ALA A 18 -2.30 -3.24 28.80
N LEU A 19 -1.08 -3.80 28.75
CA LEU A 19 -0.02 -3.28 27.91
C LEU A 19 -0.52 -3.38 26.47
N ALA A 20 -1.01 -2.27 25.93
CA ALA A 20 -1.27 -2.15 24.52
C ALA A 20 0.03 -2.51 23.80
N GLN A 21 0.01 -3.61 23.05
CA GLN A 21 1.16 -4.04 22.28
C GLN A 21 1.53 -2.90 21.31
N GLU A 22 2.76 -2.39 21.40
CA GLU A 22 3.23 -1.37 20.45
C GLU A 22 3.08 -1.92 19.03
N LYS A 23 2.38 -1.16 18.18
CA LYS A 23 2.23 -1.52 16.77
C LYS A 23 3.62 -1.58 16.14
N SER A 24 3.85 -2.60 15.30
CA SER A 24 5.09 -2.68 14.53
C SER A 24 5.23 -1.48 13.60
N LEU A 25 6.46 -1.12 13.26
CA LEU A 25 6.73 -0.05 12.28
C LEU A 25 6.08 -0.35 10.91
N SER A 26 6.03 -1.62 10.50
CA SER A 26 5.36 -2.02 9.26
C SER A 26 3.85 -1.74 9.30
N THR A 27 3.20 -1.90 10.44
CA THR A 27 1.79 -1.55 10.60
C THR A 27 1.64 -0.03 10.57
N LEU A 28 2.43 0.69 11.38
CA LEU A 28 2.35 2.16 11.51
C LEU A 28 2.55 2.89 10.18
N VAL A 29 3.53 2.48 9.36
CA VAL A 29 3.84 3.13 8.08
C VAL A 29 2.68 3.07 7.08
N ASN A 30 1.75 2.12 7.25
CA ASN A 30 0.65 1.87 6.32
C ASN A 30 -0.73 2.20 6.92
N GLU A 31 -0.79 2.87 8.06
CA GLU A 31 -2.07 3.36 8.61
C GLU A 31 -2.53 4.60 7.85
N LYS A 32 -3.85 4.78 7.73
CA LYS A 32 -4.42 5.93 7.00
C LYS A 32 -4.05 7.28 7.60
N ASP A 33 -3.75 7.31 8.90
CA ASP A 33 -3.35 8.50 9.65
C ASP A 33 -1.84 8.54 9.96
N ALA A 34 -1.04 7.73 9.27
CA ALA A 34 0.42 7.78 9.36
C ALA A 34 0.93 9.16 8.91
N PHE A 35 1.68 9.83 9.78
CA PHE A 35 2.36 11.08 9.49
C PHE A 35 3.84 10.79 9.28
N LEU A 36 4.19 10.48 8.03
CA LEU A 36 5.56 10.17 7.61
C LEU A 36 6.34 11.47 7.39
N VAL A 37 7.41 11.67 8.14
CA VAL A 37 8.20 12.90 8.11
C VAL A 37 9.65 12.59 7.73
N ASP A 38 10.04 13.02 6.54
CA ASP A 38 11.43 12.98 6.10
C ASP A 38 12.18 14.17 6.70
N VAL A 39 13.09 13.90 7.64
CA VAL A 39 13.86 14.95 8.34
C VAL A 39 15.19 15.28 7.66
N ARG A 40 15.34 14.85 6.39
CA ARG A 40 16.46 15.25 5.52
C ARG A 40 16.27 16.69 5.01
N SER A 41 17.30 17.21 4.34
CA SER A 41 17.18 18.51 3.66
C SER A 41 16.17 18.43 2.50
N GLU A 42 15.67 19.59 2.08
CA GLU A 42 14.77 19.72 0.92
C GLU A 42 15.37 19.09 -0.33
N LYS A 43 16.67 19.36 -0.60
CA LYS A 43 17.38 18.75 -1.73
C LYS A 43 17.37 17.22 -1.70
N GLU A 44 17.63 16.61 -0.54
CA GLU A 44 17.59 15.15 -0.41
C GLU A 44 16.16 14.58 -0.57
N PHE A 45 15.14 15.36 -0.22
CA PHE A 45 13.74 15.00 -0.39
C PHE A 45 13.30 15.09 -1.87
N ASP A 46 13.75 16.13 -2.58
CA ASP A 46 13.50 16.35 -4.01
C ASP A 46 14.13 15.24 -4.89
N GLU A 47 15.23 14.65 -4.44
CA GLU A 47 15.84 13.45 -5.05
C GLU A 47 14.96 12.18 -4.88
N GLY A 48 13.91 12.27 -4.07
CA GLY A 48 12.92 11.22 -3.83
C GLY A 48 12.86 10.79 -2.36
N SER A 49 11.65 10.45 -1.92
CA SER A 49 11.37 10.01 -0.55
C SER A 49 10.41 8.81 -0.52
N ALA A 50 9.88 8.51 0.66
CA ALA A 50 8.77 7.58 0.85
C ALA A 50 7.46 8.19 0.35
N ALA A 51 6.54 7.34 -0.13
CA ALA A 51 5.24 7.80 -0.61
C ALA A 51 4.46 8.50 0.52
N HIS A 52 3.77 9.59 0.18
CA HIS A 52 2.96 10.42 1.11
C HIS A 52 3.74 11.06 2.28
N ALA A 53 5.07 11.06 2.24
CA ALA A 53 5.87 11.75 3.24
C ALA A 53 5.84 13.27 3.06
N VAL A 54 5.94 13.99 4.16
CA VAL A 54 6.22 15.43 4.19
C VAL A 54 7.68 15.66 4.54
N ASN A 55 8.29 16.72 4.01
CA ASN A 55 9.63 17.12 4.40
C ASN A 55 9.57 18.16 5.52
N ILE A 56 10.16 17.84 6.67
CA ILE A 56 10.40 18.78 7.76
C ILE A 56 11.84 18.56 8.21
N PRO A 57 12.83 19.27 7.63
CA PRO A 57 14.23 19.10 7.97
C PRO A 57 14.48 19.20 9.47
N LEU A 58 15.39 18.37 10.00
CA LEU A 58 15.68 18.27 11.44
C LEU A 58 15.86 19.64 12.10
N GLU A 59 16.59 20.54 11.44
CA GLU A 59 16.89 21.90 11.90
C GLU A 59 15.69 22.86 11.90
N LYS A 60 14.60 22.52 11.19
CA LYS A 60 13.37 23.31 11.12
C LYS A 60 12.28 22.81 12.08
N ILE A 61 12.41 21.60 12.64
CA ILE A 61 11.37 20.97 13.47
C ILE A 61 10.88 21.86 14.62
N GLU A 62 11.77 22.51 15.37
CA GLU A 62 11.35 23.37 16.50
C GLU A 62 10.49 24.56 16.06
N LYS A 63 10.73 25.09 14.86
CA LYS A 63 9.95 26.18 14.27
C LYS A 63 8.62 25.69 13.68
N GLU A 64 8.50 24.39 13.44
CA GLU A 64 7.36 23.76 12.77
C GLU A 64 6.58 22.81 13.68
N LEU A 65 6.75 22.92 15.01
CA LEU A 65 6.06 22.07 16.01
C LEU A 65 4.54 22.01 15.83
N ALA A 66 3.93 23.08 15.32
CA ALA A 66 2.50 23.14 15.03
C ALA A 66 2.04 22.05 14.04
N GLN A 67 2.89 21.62 13.10
CA GLN A 67 2.54 20.58 12.12
C GLN A 67 2.37 19.19 12.75
N PHE A 68 2.97 18.96 13.90
CA PHE A 68 2.91 17.70 14.63
C PHE A 68 1.72 17.63 15.60
N GLN A 69 1.08 18.77 15.91
CA GLN A 69 -0.03 18.82 16.86
C GLN A 69 -1.24 18.02 16.33
N GLY A 70 -1.83 17.20 17.20
CA GLY A 70 -2.97 16.33 16.87
C GLY A 70 -2.63 15.12 15.98
N LYS A 71 -1.37 14.96 15.55
CA LYS A 71 -0.92 13.75 14.84
C LYS A 71 -0.65 12.64 15.86
N LYS A 72 -1.16 11.43 15.60
CA LYS A 72 -0.99 10.27 16.49
C LYS A 72 0.19 9.40 16.04
N ASN A 73 0.21 9.04 14.77
CA ASN A 73 1.19 8.11 14.20
C ASN A 73 2.32 8.88 13.52
N ILE A 74 3.17 9.57 14.29
CA ILE A 74 4.31 10.32 13.74
C ILE A 74 5.49 9.36 13.52
N ILE A 75 5.93 9.22 12.27
CA ILE A 75 7.08 8.39 11.91
C ILE A 75 8.15 9.27 11.26
N LEU A 76 9.27 9.44 11.97
CA LEU A 76 10.39 10.26 11.51
C LEU A 76 11.41 9.36 10.84
N PHE A 77 11.88 9.72 9.65
CA PHE A 77 12.92 8.96 8.95
C PHE A 77 13.90 9.91 8.28
N CYS A 78 15.07 9.39 7.94
CA CYS A 78 16.09 10.17 7.26
C CYS A 78 16.92 9.28 6.32
N ARG A 79 18.20 9.60 6.07
CA ARG A 79 19.07 8.74 5.25
C ARG A 79 19.40 7.40 5.93
N SER A 80 19.78 7.43 7.21
CA SER A 80 20.34 6.27 7.93
C SER A 80 19.74 6.00 9.31
N GLY A 81 18.73 6.76 9.73
CA GLY A 81 18.11 6.66 11.06
C GLY A 81 18.69 7.56 12.15
N LYS A 82 19.88 8.15 11.95
CA LYS A 82 20.54 9.00 12.97
C LYS A 82 19.85 10.35 13.19
N ARG A 83 19.50 11.05 12.10
CA ARG A 83 18.81 12.35 12.17
C ARG A 83 17.38 12.21 12.69
N SER A 84 16.68 11.15 12.27
CA SER A 84 15.34 10.85 12.77
C SER A 84 15.33 10.47 14.25
N GLU A 85 16.38 9.81 14.77
CA GLU A 85 16.51 9.60 16.22
C GLU A 85 16.70 10.92 16.98
N ALA A 86 17.50 11.84 16.45
CA ALA A 86 17.67 13.18 17.02
C ALA A 86 16.34 13.96 16.99
N ALA A 87 15.61 13.92 15.87
CA ALA A 87 14.29 14.52 15.72
C ALA A 87 13.28 13.94 16.73
N ARG A 88 13.30 12.62 16.93
CA ARG A 88 12.42 11.95 17.89
C ARG A 88 12.69 12.42 19.32
N LYS A 89 13.96 12.49 19.71
CA LYS A 89 14.38 13.02 21.02
C LYS A 89 14.04 14.48 21.19
N LEU A 90 14.08 15.26 20.11
CA LEU A 90 13.68 16.67 20.09
C LEU A 90 12.16 16.81 20.35
N LEU A 91 11.32 16.13 19.57
CA LEU A 91 9.87 16.16 19.74
C LEU A 91 9.43 15.67 21.14
N ALA A 92 10.13 14.70 21.71
CA ALA A 92 9.87 14.22 23.06
C ALA A 92 10.00 15.33 24.13
N LYS A 93 10.86 16.33 23.94
CA LYS A 93 10.97 17.49 24.85
C LYS A 93 9.72 18.37 24.86
N TYR A 94 8.93 18.30 23.79
CA TYR A 94 7.67 19.03 23.62
C TYR A 94 6.45 18.13 23.87
N ASN A 95 6.64 16.96 24.51
CA ASN A 95 5.60 15.95 24.78
C ASN A 95 4.92 15.40 23.51
N ILE A 96 5.61 15.44 22.37
CA ILE A 96 5.12 14.88 21.11
C ILE A 96 5.76 13.49 20.93
N GLN A 97 4.92 12.46 20.89
CA GLN A 97 5.37 11.08 20.69
C GLN A 97 5.60 10.81 19.20
N ALA A 98 6.75 10.22 18.88
CA ALA A 98 7.10 9.83 17.52
C ALA A 98 7.94 8.56 17.51
N VAL A 99 7.90 7.84 16.39
CA VAL A 99 8.64 6.60 16.15
C VAL A 99 9.78 6.85 15.16
N ASN A 100 10.94 6.23 15.40
CA ASN A 100 12.04 6.27 14.45
C ASN A 100 11.81 5.27 13.31
N GLY A 101 11.48 5.77 12.14
CA GLY A 101 11.30 5.03 10.88
C GLY A 101 12.60 4.59 10.20
N LYS A 102 13.76 4.84 10.82
CA LYS A 102 15.10 4.49 10.32
C LYS A 102 15.48 5.26 9.04
N GLY A 103 16.06 4.57 8.07
CA GLY A 103 16.47 5.13 6.78
C GLY A 103 15.36 5.06 5.74
N VAL A 104 15.31 6.02 4.82
CA VAL A 104 14.31 6.11 3.75
C VAL A 104 14.25 4.84 2.89
N ALA A 105 15.40 4.24 2.58
CA ALA A 105 15.45 2.99 1.84
C ALA A 105 14.72 1.85 2.59
N PHE A 106 14.96 1.72 3.90
CA PHE A 106 14.28 0.73 4.74
C PHE A 106 12.79 1.05 4.92
N LEU A 107 12.43 2.32 5.12
CA LEU A 107 11.03 2.71 5.26
C LEU A 107 10.22 2.36 4.01
N LYS A 108 10.79 2.58 2.82
CA LYS A 108 10.16 2.23 1.53
C LYS A 108 9.93 0.73 1.38
N THR A 109 10.75 -0.13 1.97
CA THR A 109 10.49 -1.59 1.95
C THR A 109 9.30 -1.99 2.81
N LEU A 110 8.82 -1.11 3.69
CA LEU A 110 7.65 -1.36 4.52
C LEU A 110 6.35 -0.82 3.91
N GLN A 111 6.43 0.06 2.89
CA GLN A 111 5.25 0.62 2.26
C GLN A 111 4.57 -0.42 1.38
N LYS A 112 3.28 -0.64 1.61
CA LYS A 112 2.41 -1.41 0.72
C LYS A 112 1.59 -0.46 -0.12
N GLU A 113 1.23 -0.93 -1.30
CA GLU A 113 0.27 -0.26 -2.17
C GLU A 113 -0.91 -1.20 -2.39
N ASN A 114 -2.11 -0.62 -2.45
CA ASN A 114 -3.31 -1.33 -2.90
C ASN A 114 -3.56 -0.91 -4.35
N LEU A 115 -3.64 -1.88 -5.27
CA LEU A 115 -3.85 -1.59 -6.70
C LEU A 115 -5.16 -0.84 -6.94
N MET A 116 -6.20 -1.12 -6.15
CA MET A 116 -7.50 -0.45 -6.28
C MET A 116 -7.42 1.03 -5.93
N ASP A 117 -6.52 1.43 -5.02
CA ASP A 117 -6.33 2.84 -4.63
C ASP A 117 -5.57 3.64 -5.71
N ARG A 118 -4.97 2.95 -6.69
CA ARG A 118 -4.16 3.53 -7.78
C ARG A 118 -4.86 3.56 -9.13
N LEU A 119 -6.08 3.03 -9.21
CA LEU A 119 -6.84 2.89 -10.45
C LEU A 119 -8.22 3.53 -10.30
N THR A 120 -8.76 4.02 -11.40
CA THR A 120 -10.12 4.57 -11.46
C THR A 120 -11.01 3.72 -12.35
N TYR A 121 -12.14 3.28 -11.81
CA TYR A 121 -13.16 2.52 -12.56
C TYR A 121 -14.04 3.47 -13.37
N ARG A 122 -13.64 3.72 -14.61
CA ARG A 122 -14.33 4.62 -15.53
C ARG A 122 -15.23 3.84 -16.48
N THR A 123 -16.37 4.42 -16.87
CA THR A 123 -17.31 3.81 -17.83
C THR A 123 -16.97 4.15 -19.29
N ASP A 124 -16.21 5.22 -19.54
CA ASP A 124 -15.91 5.74 -20.88
C ASP A 124 -14.63 5.16 -21.50
N LYS A 125 -13.69 4.70 -20.66
CA LYS A 125 -12.41 4.13 -21.07
C LYS A 125 -11.84 3.25 -19.96
N HIS A 126 -10.83 2.46 -20.31
CA HIS A 126 -10.03 1.74 -19.33
C HIS A 126 -9.05 2.66 -18.60
N ASP A 127 -8.70 2.30 -17.38
CA ASP A 127 -7.54 2.80 -16.68
C ASP A 127 -6.52 1.66 -16.52
N ALA A 128 -5.22 1.97 -16.61
CA ALA A 128 -4.18 0.97 -16.60
C ALA A 128 -2.94 1.43 -15.85
N LEU A 129 -2.40 0.54 -15.02
CA LEU A 129 -1.21 0.76 -14.21
C LEU A 129 -0.17 -0.32 -14.51
N VAL A 130 1.04 0.07 -14.88
CA VAL A 130 2.18 -0.86 -14.94
C VAL A 130 2.59 -1.22 -13.51
N ILE A 131 2.34 -2.47 -13.11
CA ILE A 131 2.72 -3.01 -11.80
C ILE A 131 4.23 -3.28 -11.78
N LYS A 132 4.71 -3.94 -12.83
CA LYS A 132 6.11 -4.34 -12.98
C LYS A 132 6.48 -4.43 -14.45
N SER A 133 7.72 -4.11 -14.76
CA SER A 133 8.31 -4.35 -16.08
C SER A 133 9.75 -4.80 -15.93
N GLY A 134 10.21 -5.64 -16.85
CA GLY A 134 11.59 -6.11 -16.95
C GLY A 134 11.87 -6.59 -18.38
N ASP A 135 13.06 -7.16 -18.60
CA ASP A 135 13.37 -7.74 -19.91
C ASP A 135 12.41 -8.89 -20.21
N GLY A 136 11.64 -8.75 -21.28
CA GLY A 136 10.73 -9.77 -21.77
C GLY A 136 9.47 -10.02 -20.94
N ILE A 137 9.22 -9.27 -19.87
CA ILE A 137 8.01 -9.38 -19.05
C ILE A 137 7.45 -8.02 -18.67
N LYS A 138 6.13 -7.86 -18.79
CA LYS A 138 5.40 -6.67 -18.36
C LYS A 138 4.10 -7.06 -17.69
N GLN A 139 3.90 -6.61 -16.46
CA GLN A 139 2.69 -6.81 -15.69
C GLN A 139 1.91 -5.49 -15.58
N VAL A 140 0.64 -5.53 -15.94
CA VAL A 140 -0.26 -4.37 -15.99
C VAL A 140 -1.56 -4.71 -15.26
N ALA A 141 -1.98 -3.89 -14.32
CA ALA A 141 -3.34 -3.91 -13.79
C ALA A 141 -4.23 -3.05 -14.69
N VAL A 142 -5.43 -3.54 -15.01
CA VAL A 142 -6.42 -2.82 -15.81
C VAL A 142 -7.73 -2.74 -15.03
N ALA A 143 -8.29 -1.53 -14.96
CA ALA A 143 -9.58 -1.26 -14.35
C ALA A 143 -10.60 -0.84 -15.42
N LEU A 144 -11.79 -1.44 -15.36
CA LEU A 144 -12.94 -1.12 -16.19
C LEU A 144 -14.15 -0.85 -15.30
N GLY A 145 -14.84 0.26 -15.51
CA GLY A 145 -16.20 0.44 -15.00
C GLY A 145 -17.22 -0.34 -15.82
N LYS A 146 -18.48 -0.33 -15.38
CA LYS A 146 -19.58 -1.04 -16.06
C LYS A 146 -19.74 -0.56 -17.51
N GLY A 147 -19.67 -1.49 -18.46
CA GLY A 147 -19.76 -1.23 -19.88
C GLY A 147 -18.51 -0.61 -20.51
N ALA A 148 -17.47 -0.29 -19.74
CA ALA A 148 -16.22 0.18 -20.29
C ALA A 148 -15.52 -0.91 -21.08
N VAL A 149 -14.88 -0.51 -22.18
CA VAL A 149 -14.28 -1.44 -23.14
C VAL A 149 -12.77 -1.24 -23.19
N LEU A 150 -12.02 -2.32 -22.96
CA LEU A 150 -10.65 -2.43 -23.47
C LEU A 150 -10.76 -2.87 -24.93
N ARG A 151 -10.73 -1.87 -25.82
CA ARG A 151 -11.02 -2.03 -27.25
C ARG A 151 -10.16 -3.09 -27.90
N LYS A 152 -10.70 -3.66 -28.98
CA LYS A 152 -10.03 -4.59 -29.89
C LYS A 152 -8.59 -4.18 -30.17
N HIS A 153 -7.68 -5.10 -29.90
CA HIS A 153 -6.27 -4.97 -30.23
C HIS A 153 -5.64 -6.36 -30.41
N THR A 154 -4.45 -6.38 -30.98
CA THR A 154 -3.58 -7.54 -31.07
C THR A 154 -2.25 -7.23 -30.38
N THR A 155 -1.55 -8.27 -29.94
CA THR A 155 -0.18 -8.16 -29.42
C THR A 155 0.68 -9.28 -29.99
N ASP A 156 1.92 -8.98 -30.30
CA ASP A 156 2.93 -9.92 -30.78
C ASP A 156 3.48 -10.84 -29.68
N VAL A 157 3.23 -10.48 -28.42
CA VAL A 157 3.62 -11.23 -27.23
C VAL A 157 2.38 -11.84 -26.57
N PRO A 158 2.39 -13.14 -26.20
CA PRO A 158 1.29 -13.76 -25.47
C PRO A 158 1.11 -13.15 -24.08
N ALA A 159 -0.11 -13.26 -23.55
CA ALA A 159 -0.46 -12.71 -22.25
C ALA A 159 -1.22 -13.70 -21.37
N PHE A 160 -1.06 -13.55 -20.06
CA PHE A 160 -1.79 -14.28 -19.04
C PHE A 160 -2.64 -13.29 -18.25
N LEU A 161 -3.95 -13.50 -18.27
CA LEU A 161 -4.92 -12.70 -17.55
C LEU A 161 -5.30 -13.40 -16.24
N VAL A 162 -5.31 -12.64 -15.14
CA VAL A 162 -5.87 -13.05 -13.84
C VAL A 162 -6.92 -12.04 -13.43
N MET A 163 -8.17 -12.47 -13.28
CA MET A 163 -9.23 -11.66 -12.71
C MET A 163 -9.02 -11.49 -11.21
N VAL A 164 -9.08 -10.26 -10.71
CA VAL A 164 -8.92 -9.92 -9.28
C VAL A 164 -10.26 -9.57 -8.66
N LYS A 165 -11.07 -8.77 -9.36
CA LYS A 165 -12.37 -8.29 -8.89
C LYS A 165 -13.35 -8.12 -10.05
N GLY A 166 -14.63 -8.36 -9.76
CA GLY A 166 -15.73 -8.17 -10.71
C GLY A 166 -15.80 -9.23 -11.78
N GLU A 167 -16.44 -8.88 -12.89
CA GLU A 167 -16.67 -9.77 -14.03
C GLU A 167 -16.39 -9.04 -15.35
N VAL A 168 -15.73 -9.70 -16.29
CA VAL A 168 -15.52 -9.17 -17.64
C VAL A 168 -16.02 -10.15 -18.69
N ARG A 169 -16.67 -9.62 -19.72
CA ARG A 169 -16.95 -10.38 -20.95
C ARG A 169 -15.73 -10.27 -21.84
N PHE A 170 -15.14 -11.41 -22.17
CA PHE A 170 -13.97 -11.51 -23.02
C PHE A 170 -14.36 -12.06 -24.38
N LEU A 171 -14.21 -11.24 -25.42
CA LEU A 171 -14.55 -11.58 -26.79
C LEU A 171 -13.26 -11.94 -27.53
N ILE A 172 -13.12 -13.21 -27.91
CA ILE A 172 -11.94 -13.75 -28.59
C ILE A 172 -12.33 -14.92 -29.48
N ASN A 173 -11.73 -15.04 -30.67
CA ASN A 173 -12.05 -16.09 -31.66
C ASN A 173 -13.54 -16.21 -32.04
N GLY A 174 -14.30 -15.11 -31.96
CA GLY A 174 -15.74 -15.10 -32.23
C GLY A 174 -16.61 -15.63 -31.09
N GLU A 175 -16.01 -16.07 -29.99
CA GLU A 175 -16.70 -16.55 -28.80
C GLU A 175 -16.67 -15.50 -27.68
N GLU A 176 -17.70 -15.53 -26.82
CA GLU A 176 -17.73 -14.74 -25.59
C GLU A 176 -17.44 -15.67 -24.39
N VAL A 177 -16.43 -15.31 -23.61
CA VAL A 177 -16.07 -15.99 -22.36
C VAL A 177 -16.32 -15.02 -21.21
N LEU A 178 -17.18 -15.39 -20.25
CA LEU A 178 -17.37 -14.62 -19.03
C LEU A 178 -16.30 -15.01 -18.00
N LEU A 179 -15.44 -14.07 -17.62
CA LEU A 179 -14.41 -14.27 -16.60
C LEU A 179 -14.80 -13.56 -15.30
N LYS A 180 -14.75 -14.29 -14.19
CA LYS A 180 -15.09 -13.82 -12.84
C LYS A 180 -13.84 -13.70 -11.97
N ALA A 181 -13.96 -13.08 -10.80
CA ALA A 181 -12.87 -12.99 -9.84
C ALA A 181 -12.16 -14.35 -9.62
N LEU A 182 -10.83 -14.34 -9.69
CA LEU A 182 -9.92 -15.49 -9.62
C LEU A 182 -9.88 -16.40 -10.87
N ASP A 183 -10.72 -16.19 -11.87
CA ASP A 183 -10.54 -16.85 -13.16
C ASP A 183 -9.26 -16.39 -13.86
N THR A 184 -8.70 -17.27 -14.68
CA THR A 184 -7.49 -16.99 -15.46
C THR A 184 -7.67 -17.35 -16.92
N TYR A 185 -6.93 -16.68 -17.81
CA TYR A 185 -7.01 -16.95 -19.24
C TYR A 185 -5.66 -16.72 -19.93
N ASN A 186 -5.26 -17.66 -20.80
CA ASN A 186 -4.09 -17.51 -21.68
C ASN A 186 -4.52 -16.87 -23.00
N ILE A 187 -4.03 -15.67 -23.29
CA ILE A 187 -4.29 -14.92 -24.51
C ILE A 187 -3.14 -15.20 -25.49
N PRO A 188 -3.38 -15.92 -26.59
CA PRO A 188 -2.34 -16.20 -27.58
C PRO A 188 -1.85 -14.94 -28.28
N ALA A 189 -0.64 -14.99 -28.82
CA ALA A 189 -0.12 -13.89 -29.62
C ALA A 189 -0.93 -13.75 -30.93
N ASN A 190 -1.00 -12.52 -31.43
CA ASN A 190 -1.62 -12.16 -32.71
C ASN A 190 -3.11 -12.52 -32.85
N VAL A 191 -3.79 -12.78 -31.74
CA VAL A 191 -5.24 -12.98 -31.71
C VAL A 191 -5.93 -11.69 -31.28
N GLU A 192 -6.84 -11.18 -32.12
CA GLU A 192 -7.64 -10.01 -31.79
C GLU A 192 -8.60 -10.34 -30.65
N HIS A 193 -8.65 -9.46 -29.66
CA HIS A 193 -9.49 -9.67 -28.49
C HIS A 193 -9.99 -8.35 -27.89
N GLU A 194 -11.11 -8.42 -27.18
CA GLU A 194 -11.77 -7.27 -26.53
C GLU A 194 -12.31 -7.67 -25.15
N LEU A 195 -12.17 -6.77 -24.16
CA LEU A 195 -12.75 -6.97 -22.81
C LEU A 195 -13.77 -5.89 -22.49
N ILE A 196 -14.90 -6.29 -21.91
CA ILE A 196 -15.98 -5.38 -21.50
C ILE A 196 -16.27 -5.60 -20.02
N GLY A 197 -16.25 -4.53 -19.22
CA GLY A 197 -16.62 -4.58 -17.81
C GLY A 197 -18.11 -4.86 -17.60
N VAL A 198 -18.45 -5.79 -16.71
CA VAL A 198 -19.84 -6.16 -16.41
C VAL A 198 -20.34 -5.49 -15.13
N GLU A 199 -19.50 -5.45 -14.10
CA GLU A 199 -19.81 -4.80 -12.82
C GLU A 199 -19.34 -3.35 -12.79
N ASP A 200 -19.66 -2.62 -11.72
CA ASP A 200 -19.21 -1.24 -11.55
C ASP A 200 -17.68 -1.15 -11.35
N GLU A 201 -17.06 -2.20 -10.79
CA GLU A 201 -15.62 -2.26 -10.55
C GLU A 201 -15.03 -3.60 -11.01
N ASN A 202 -14.37 -3.60 -12.18
CA ASN A 202 -13.72 -4.80 -12.72
C ASN A 202 -12.22 -4.56 -12.78
N LEU A 203 -11.45 -5.44 -12.13
CA LEU A 203 -9.99 -5.36 -12.05
C LEU A 203 -9.38 -6.70 -12.46
N PHE A 204 -8.44 -6.64 -13.39
CA PHE A 204 -7.65 -7.80 -13.79
C PHE A 204 -6.19 -7.41 -14.01
N ILE A 205 -5.33 -8.41 -13.91
CA ILE A 205 -3.89 -8.28 -14.15
C ILE A 205 -3.55 -9.01 -15.43
N LEU A 206 -2.89 -8.30 -16.34
CA LEU A 206 -2.29 -8.85 -17.54
C LEU A 206 -0.79 -8.99 -17.32
N THR A 207 -0.26 -10.19 -17.48
CA THR A 207 1.17 -10.43 -17.59
C THR A 207 1.48 -10.72 -19.05
N LYS A 208 2.25 -9.88 -19.72
CA LYS A 208 2.75 -10.10 -21.08
C LYS A 208 4.17 -10.62 -20.96
N SER A 209 4.49 -11.73 -21.60
CA SER A 209 5.82 -12.34 -21.49
C SER A 209 6.25 -13.02 -22.78
N LYS A 210 7.47 -12.71 -23.26
CA LYS A 210 8.08 -13.42 -24.40
C LYS A 210 8.48 -14.87 -24.05
N TYR A 211 8.37 -15.24 -22.78
CA TYR A 211 8.72 -16.56 -22.25
C TYR A 211 7.53 -17.48 -22.04
N PHE A 212 6.30 -17.01 -22.24
CA PHE A 212 5.16 -17.91 -22.22
C PHE A 212 5.21 -18.82 -23.45
N GLN A 213 5.00 -20.11 -23.21
CA GLN A 213 4.86 -21.12 -24.24
C GLN A 213 3.38 -21.24 -24.59
N GLU A 214 3.09 -21.42 -25.87
CA GLU A 214 1.73 -21.70 -26.38
C GLU A 214 1.30 -23.14 -26.08
#